data_AF-A0A2V6Z100-F1
#
_entry.id   AF-A0A2V6Z100-F1
#
_cell.length_a   1.000
_cell.length_b   1.000
_cell.length_c   1.000
_cell.angle_alpha   90.00
_cell.angle_beta   90.00
_cell.angle_gamma   90.00
#
_symmetry.space_group_name_H-M   'P 1'
#
loop_
_entity.id
_entity.type
_entity.pdbx_description
1 polymer ?
#
loop_
_entity_poly.entity_id
_entity_poly.type
_entity_poly.pdbx_seq_one_letter_code
_entity_poly.pdbx_strand_id
1 'polypeptide(L)'
;MGSSRIVGIVLGAALAVVALTGCGKFYWGQPGATQEQFDRDNRECAKEAAPSPSSAQYGVVYEGFYRTCLSGRGWKREKHMDPPPGWFRGIE
;
A
#
# COMPACT_ATOMS: atom_id res chain seq x y z
N MET A 1 0.04 -45.79 -4.28
CA MET A 1 -0.35 -44.98 -3.09
C MET A 1 0.61 -43.83 -2.72
N GLY A 2 1.86 -43.78 -3.21
CA GLY A 2 2.81 -42.68 -2.87
C GLY A 2 2.65 -41.38 -3.68
N SER A 3 2.35 -41.47 -4.98
CA SER A 3 2.35 -40.30 -5.89
C SER A 3 1.23 -39.28 -5.56
N SER A 4 -0.01 -39.72 -5.33
CA SER A 4 -1.12 -38.81 -4.97
C SER A 4 -0.94 -38.10 -3.62
N ARG A 5 -0.20 -38.71 -2.68
CA ARG A 5 0.12 -38.07 -1.38
C ARG A 5 1.14 -36.95 -1.55
N ILE A 6 2.15 -37.15 -2.39
CA ILE A 6 3.17 -36.14 -2.72
C ILE A 6 2.52 -34.99 -3.48
N VAL A 7 1.68 -35.28 -4.48
CA VAL A 7 0.93 -34.25 -5.22
C VAL A 7 0.04 -33.43 -4.28
N GLY A 8 -0.66 -34.07 -3.33
CA GLY A 8 -1.49 -33.39 -2.34
C GLY A 8 -0.69 -32.48 -1.39
N ILE A 9 0.48 -32.92 -0.94
CA ILE A 9 1.38 -32.12 -0.09
C ILE A 9 1.91 -30.91 -0.85
N VAL A 10 2.34 -31.09 -2.10
CA VAL A 10 2.86 -30.00 -2.95
C VAL A 10 1.77 -28.97 -3.24
N LEU A 11 0.55 -29.41 -3.58
CA LEU A 11 -0.58 -28.50 -3.80
C LEU A 11 -0.97 -27.74 -2.51
N GLY A 12 -1.03 -28.44 -1.38
CA GLY A 12 -1.35 -27.84 -0.09
C GLY A 12 -0.31 -26.81 0.34
N ALA A 13 0.97 -27.12 0.17
CA ALA A 13 2.07 -26.18 0.44
C ALA A 13 2.02 -24.96 -0.49
N ALA A 14 1.76 -25.16 -1.78
CA ALA A 14 1.64 -24.06 -2.74
C ALA A 14 0.48 -23.12 -2.40
N LEU A 15 -0.69 -23.66 -2.04
CA LEU A 15 -1.85 -22.87 -1.61
C LEU A 15 -1.59 -22.09 -0.32
N ALA A 16 -0.88 -22.69 0.65
CA ALA A 16 -0.50 -22.02 1.88
C ALA A 16 0.47 -20.84 1.62
N VAL A 17 1.43 -21.00 0.72
CA VAL A 17 2.36 -19.92 0.33
C VAL A 17 1.64 -18.78 -0.38
N VAL A 18 0.67 -19.08 -1.26
CA VAL A 18 -0.13 -18.05 -1.95
C VAL A 18 -1.00 -17.26 -0.96
N ALA A 19 -1.62 -17.94 0.01
CA ALA A 19 -2.46 -17.29 1.03
C ALA A 19 -1.69 -16.24 1.86
N LEU A 20 -0.39 -16.44 2.10
CA LEU A 20 0.44 -15.52 2.88
C LEU A 20 0.74 -14.19 2.18
N THR A 21 0.55 -14.09 0.87
CA THR A 21 0.78 -12.84 0.12
C THR A 21 -0.38 -11.85 0.21
N GLY A 22 -1.56 -12.29 0.71
CA GLY A 22 -2.83 -11.56 0.56
C GLY A 22 -3.26 -10.63 1.70
N CYS A 23 -2.67 -10.72 2.89
CA CYS A 23 -3.38 -10.20 4.07
C CYS A 23 -3.10 -8.74 4.45
N GLY A 24 -2.04 -8.10 3.91
CA GLY A 24 -1.64 -6.74 4.32
C GLY A 24 -2.23 -5.60 3.47
N LYS A 25 -2.18 -4.37 3.99
CA LYS A 25 -2.49 -3.13 3.26
C LYS A 25 -1.22 -2.30 3.09
N PHE A 26 -1.20 -1.41 2.10
CA PHE A 26 -0.08 -0.49 1.96
C PHE A 26 -0.26 0.71 2.88
N TYR A 27 0.85 1.12 3.50
CA TYR A 27 0.94 2.29 4.35
C TYR A 27 2.14 3.12 3.94
N TRP A 28 2.08 4.40 4.29
CA TRP A 28 3.15 5.35 4.12
C TRP A 28 3.76 5.73 5.46
N GLY A 29 5.08 5.63 5.58
CA GLY A 29 5.81 5.98 6.79
C GLY A 29 6.98 6.90 6.51
N GLN A 30 7.27 7.78 7.46
CA GLN A 30 8.46 8.63 7.44
C GLN A 30 8.96 8.82 8.89
N PRO A 31 10.28 8.78 9.17
CA PRO A 31 10.79 8.90 10.53
C PRO A 31 10.32 10.17 11.23
N GLY A 32 9.71 10.02 12.41
CA GLY A 32 9.23 11.13 13.23
C GLY A 32 8.03 11.89 12.66
N ALA A 33 7.40 11.39 11.59
CA ALA A 33 6.31 12.09 10.94
C ALA A 33 4.98 11.95 11.70
N THR A 34 4.16 13.00 11.66
CA THR A 34 2.83 13.02 12.27
C THR A 34 1.73 12.80 11.24
N GLN A 35 0.52 12.49 11.71
CA GLN A 35 -0.66 12.35 10.85
C GLN A 35 -0.94 13.63 10.07
N GLU A 36 -0.79 14.80 10.70
CA GLU A 36 -1.04 16.10 10.06
C GLU A 36 -0.05 16.37 8.91
N GLN A 37 1.21 15.95 9.08
CA GLN A 37 2.22 16.06 8.04
C GLN A 37 1.85 15.14 6.87
N PHE A 38 1.45 13.91 7.15
CA PHE A 38 0.96 12.99 6.13
C PHE A 38 -0.26 13.55 5.40
N ASP A 39 -1.28 14.02 6.12
CA ASP A 39 -2.53 14.50 5.53
C ASP A 39 -2.32 15.72 4.61
N ARG A 40 -1.40 16.61 4.98
CA ARG A 40 -0.99 17.74 4.13
C ARG A 40 -0.36 17.24 2.84
N ASP A 41 0.68 16.42 2.95
CA ASP A 41 1.43 15.94 1.79
C ASP A 41 0.57 15.03 0.89
N ASN A 42 -0.23 14.15 1.50
CA ASN A 42 -1.20 13.30 0.84
C ASN A 42 -2.18 14.11 -0.01
N ARG A 43 -2.77 15.17 0.55
CA ARG A 43 -3.73 16.03 -0.15
C ARG A 43 -3.08 16.82 -1.29
N GLU A 44 -1.87 17.32 -1.08
CA GLU A 44 -1.14 18.05 -2.12
C GLU A 44 -0.77 17.12 -3.29
N CYS A 45 -0.17 15.97 -2.99
CA CYS A 45 0.15 14.96 -4.00
C CYS A 45 -1.11 14.43 -4.71
N ALA A 46 -2.24 14.30 -4.00
CA ALA A 46 -3.50 13.90 -4.63
C ALA A 46 -4.02 14.94 -5.62
N LYS A 47 -3.90 16.24 -5.31
CA LYS A 47 -4.28 17.32 -6.23
C LYS A 47 -3.40 17.35 -7.48
N GLU A 48 -2.09 17.17 -7.32
CA GLU A 48 -1.13 17.14 -8.44
C GLU A 48 -1.34 15.91 -9.35
N ALA A 49 -1.68 14.77 -8.76
CA ALA A 49 -1.89 13.52 -9.47
C ALA A 49 -3.31 13.38 -10.06
N ALA A 50 -4.22 14.30 -9.78
CA ALA A 50 -5.61 14.20 -10.21
C ALA A 50 -5.80 14.59 -11.69
N PRO A 51 -6.64 13.87 -12.45
CA PRO A 51 -7.07 14.30 -13.78
C PRO A 51 -7.71 15.68 -13.81
N SER A 52 -8.37 16.09 -12.72
CA SER A 52 -8.92 17.42 -12.55
C SER A 52 -8.99 17.83 -11.07
N PRO A 53 -9.13 19.13 -10.74
CA PRO A 53 -9.26 19.58 -9.36
C PRO A 53 -10.48 18.99 -8.62
N SER A 54 -11.55 18.65 -9.34
CA SER A 54 -12.73 18.02 -8.75
C SER A 54 -12.50 16.54 -8.45
N SER A 55 -11.76 15.82 -9.29
CA SER A 55 -11.51 14.39 -9.10
C SER A 55 -10.63 14.11 -7.89
N ALA A 56 -9.71 15.02 -7.56
CA ALA A 56 -8.89 14.97 -6.35
C ALA A 56 -9.71 14.87 -5.06
N GLN A 57 -10.87 15.54 -5.01
CA GLN A 57 -11.75 15.56 -3.83
C GLN A 57 -12.40 14.19 -3.56
N TYR A 58 -12.52 13.37 -4.60
CA TYR A 58 -13.05 12.01 -4.54
C TYR A 58 -11.94 10.95 -4.46
N GLY A 59 -10.68 11.36 -4.30
CA GLY A 59 -9.53 10.44 -4.28
C GLY A 59 -9.21 9.82 -5.64
N VAL A 60 -9.73 10.37 -6.74
CA VAL A 60 -9.44 9.87 -8.09
C VAL A 60 -8.15 10.52 -8.59
N VAL A 61 -7.07 9.73 -8.58
CA VAL A 61 -5.70 10.15 -8.92
C VAL A 61 -5.05 9.17 -9.90
N TYR A 62 -4.08 9.65 -10.67
CA TYR A 62 -3.13 8.79 -11.36
C TYR A 62 -2.13 8.23 -10.33
N GLU A 63 -2.33 6.98 -9.93
CA GLU A 63 -1.61 6.33 -8.82
C GLU A 63 -0.09 6.47 -8.92
N GLY A 64 0.48 6.33 -10.13
CA GLY A 64 1.93 6.47 -10.35
C GLY A 64 2.47 7.84 -9.97
N PHE A 65 1.77 8.92 -10.33
CA PHE A 65 2.19 10.28 -9.97
C PHE A 65 1.99 10.55 -8.49
N TYR A 66 0.90 10.08 -7.90
CA TYR A 66 0.64 10.20 -6.47
C TYR A 66 1.74 9.52 -5.64
N ARG A 67 2.09 8.27 -5.99
CA ARG A 67 3.15 7.51 -5.31
C ARG A 67 4.52 8.15 -5.49
N THR A 68 4.80 8.69 -6.68
CA THR A 68 6.08 9.36 -6.97
C THR A 68 6.21 10.66 -6.17
N CYS A 69 5.15 11.46 -6.08
CA CYS A 69 5.12 12.68 -5.29
C CYS A 69 5.39 12.39 -3.80
N LEU A 70 4.68 11.44 -3.20
CA LEU A 70 4.90 11.07 -1.80
C LEU A 70 6.31 10.53 -1.56
N SER A 71 6.80 9.67 -2.45
CA SER A 71 8.18 9.15 -2.37
C SER A 71 9.21 10.28 -2.46
N GLY A 72 8.99 11.26 -3.34
CA GLY A 72 9.84 12.45 -3.49
C GLY A 72 9.85 13.35 -2.25
N ARG A 73 8.79 13.31 -1.44
CA ARG A 73 8.69 14.00 -0.15
C ARG A 73 9.29 13.23 1.03
N GLY A 74 9.81 12.02 0.80
CA GLY A 74 10.49 11.20 1.81
C GLY A 74 9.63 10.07 2.40
N TRP A 75 8.39 9.91 1.95
CA TRP A 75 7.49 8.86 2.42
C TRP A 75 7.87 7.51 1.82
N LYS A 76 7.99 6.48 2.66
CA LYS A 76 8.21 5.09 2.24
C LYS A 76 6.88 4.32 2.23
N ARG A 77 6.64 3.56 1.16
CA ARG A 77 5.43 2.72 1.03
C ARG A 77 5.75 1.26 1.31
N GLU A 78 5.14 0.69 2.33
CA GLU A 78 5.34 -0.71 2.72
C GLU A 78 4.01 -1.39 3.06
N LYS A 79 4.00 -2.72 3.01
CA LYS A 79 2.82 -3.53 3.30
C LYS A 79 2.85 -3.97 4.76
N HIS A 80 1.83 -3.58 5.53
CA HIS A 80 1.69 -3.99 6.92
C HIS A 80 0.38 -4.76 7.15
N MET A 81 0.48 -5.77 8.01
CA MET A 81 -0.68 -6.44 8.61
C MET A 81 -1.23 -5.61 9.76
N ASP A 82 -0.33 -5.24 10.67
CA ASP A 82 -0.54 -4.36 11.81
C ASP A 82 0.52 -3.25 11.71
N PRO A 83 0.15 -2.03 11.31
CA PRO A 83 1.11 -0.95 11.09
C PRO A 83 1.63 -0.41 12.43
N PRO A 84 2.94 -0.17 12.59
CA PRO A 84 3.44 0.53 13.76
C PRO A 84 3.00 2.00 13.76
N PRO A 85 3.11 2.73 14.88
CA PRO A 85 2.84 4.16 14.92
C PRO A 85 3.67 4.94 13.88
N GLY A 86 3.08 5.97 13.27
CA GLY A 86 3.72 6.77 12.23
C GLY A 86 3.57 6.19 10.80
N TRP A 87 2.70 5.20 10.62
CA TRP A 87 2.33 4.63 9.32
C TRP A 87 0.88 4.93 8.97
N PHE A 88 0.66 5.53 7.81
CA PHE A 88 -0.62 6.15 7.45
C PHE A 88 -1.20 5.56 6.16
N ARG A 89 -2.53 5.48 6.07
CA ARG A 89 -3.22 4.99 4.87
C ARG A 89 -3.35 6.10 3.83
N GLY A 90 -2.83 5.85 2.64
CA GLY A 90 -2.99 6.73 1.48
C GLY A 90 -4.13 6.29 0.56
N ILE A 91 -4.21 6.96 -0.59
CA ILE A 91 -5.09 6.58 -1.69
C ILE A 91 -4.53 5.32 -2.36
N GLU A 92 -5.40 4.35 -2.67
CA GLU A 92 -5.08 3.05 -3.29
C GLU A 92 -5.71 2.95 -4.68
#